data_AF-A0A812U9C4-F1
#
_entry.id   AF-A0A812U9C4-F1
#
_cell.length_a   1.000
_cell.length_b   1.000
_cell.length_c   1.000
_cell.angle_alpha   90.00
_cell.angle_beta   90.00
_cell.angle_gamma   90.00
#
_symmetry.space_group_name_H-M   'P 1'
#
loop_
_entity.id
_entity.type
_entity.pdbx_description
1 polymer ?
#
loop_
_entity_poly.entity_id
_entity_poly.type
_entity_poly.pdbx_seq_one_letter_code
_entity_poly.pdbx_strand_id
1 'polypeptide(L)'
;METLVNNGLNVRSLSEIAKQIVDLQFNCVRLPYSLDSLNLSAAAIPDPASQLCHNPELQASTPLQIFDATVEALTDAGLLVVLNNHVSKRGWCCDTSDGEGLWYTEDFPESAWLHHLGFLAARYRGNPRVVGFDIRNEIRSTDSVTPTWGSGGTDWALAASKGSRQVLDANPDMLLFISGLEYSMFLCDVPQHPLHMEPGLKGHIVYTTHEYDWYKNSIQTMCFGDIGRPHSTI
;
A
#
# COMPACT_ATOMS: atom_id res chain seq x y z
N MET A 1 20.63 -1.22 -7.73
CA MET A 1 20.23 0.20 -7.79
C MET A 1 18.72 0.22 -7.62
N GLU A 2 18.20 1.08 -6.76
CA GLU A 2 16.75 1.24 -6.58
C GLU A 2 16.14 1.74 -7.89
N THR A 3 15.11 1.04 -8.37
CA THR A 3 14.52 1.26 -9.69
C THR A 3 13.21 2.04 -9.60
N LEU A 4 12.86 2.71 -10.69
CA LEU A 4 11.58 3.39 -10.91
C LEU A 4 10.51 2.46 -11.51
N VAL A 5 10.82 1.18 -11.72
CA VAL A 5 9.89 0.18 -12.25
C VAL A 5 9.81 -1.02 -11.33
N ASN A 6 8.75 -1.82 -11.45
CA ASN A 6 8.67 -3.09 -10.75
C ASN A 6 9.83 -4.00 -11.16
N ASN A 7 10.45 -4.69 -10.19
CA ASN A 7 11.53 -5.62 -10.47
C ASN A 7 11.05 -6.79 -11.36
N GLY A 8 11.96 -7.34 -12.15
CA GLY A 8 11.69 -8.50 -13.02
C GLY A 8 11.41 -8.15 -14.49
N LEU A 9 11.14 -6.88 -14.82
CA LEU A 9 10.93 -6.44 -16.21
C LEU A 9 12.19 -6.50 -17.09
N ASN A 10 13.36 -6.65 -16.45
CA ASN A 10 14.64 -6.94 -17.08
C ASN A 10 14.89 -8.45 -17.28
N VAL A 11 13.92 -9.31 -16.92
CA VAL A 11 14.05 -10.78 -16.99
C VAL A 11 12.91 -11.41 -17.79
N ARG A 12 11.70 -10.84 -17.73
CA ARG A 12 10.48 -11.32 -18.39
C ARG A 12 9.60 -10.15 -18.82
N SER A 13 8.74 -10.39 -19.80
CA SER A 13 7.69 -9.43 -20.15
C SER A 13 6.62 -9.37 -19.06
N LEU A 14 5.89 -8.26 -18.99
CA LEU A 14 4.75 -8.10 -18.09
C LEU A 14 3.74 -9.25 -18.21
N SER A 15 3.42 -9.62 -19.45
CA SER A 15 2.46 -10.69 -19.76
C SER A 15 2.91 -12.07 -19.27
N GLU A 16 4.21 -12.38 -19.37
CA GLU A 16 4.76 -13.65 -18.88
C GLU A 16 4.75 -13.71 -17.35
N ILE A 17 5.06 -12.60 -16.68
CA ILE A 17 4.98 -12.52 -15.22
C ILE A 17 3.53 -12.73 -14.75
N ALA A 18 2.58 -11.99 -15.33
CA ALA A 18 1.16 -12.12 -14.99
C ALA A 18 0.64 -13.53 -15.26
N LYS A 19 0.99 -14.12 -16.41
CA LYS A 19 0.63 -15.50 -16.74
C LYS A 19 1.22 -16.49 -15.73
N GLN A 20 2.48 -16.32 -15.33
CA GLN A 20 3.10 -17.22 -14.36
C GLN A 20 2.40 -17.18 -13.00
N ILE A 21 1.95 -16.01 -12.55
CA ILE A 21 1.17 -15.86 -11.31
C ILE A 21 -0.14 -16.67 -11.41
N VAL A 22 -0.84 -16.57 -12.54
CA VAL A 22 -2.07 -17.33 -12.81
C VAL A 22 -1.81 -18.84 -12.91
N ASP A 23 -0.75 -19.25 -13.60
CA ASP A 23 -0.39 -20.67 -13.75
C ASP A 23 -0.07 -21.30 -12.37
N LEU A 24 0.50 -20.52 -11.46
CA LEU A 24 0.72 -20.88 -10.05
C LEU A 24 -0.56 -20.86 -9.19
N GLN A 25 -1.72 -20.62 -9.78
CA GLN A 25 -3.04 -20.61 -9.14
C GLN A 25 -3.29 -19.45 -8.16
N PHE A 26 -2.49 -18.39 -8.21
CA PHE A 26 -2.81 -17.15 -7.49
C PHE A 26 -3.87 -16.34 -8.24
N ASN A 27 -4.66 -15.57 -7.50
CA ASN A 27 -5.75 -14.74 -8.05
C ASN A 27 -5.66 -13.26 -7.65
N CYS A 28 -4.66 -12.87 -6.88
CA CYS A 28 -4.52 -11.52 -6.34
C CYS A 28 -3.05 -11.15 -6.18
N VAL A 29 -2.73 -9.88 -6.45
CA VAL A 29 -1.40 -9.29 -6.28
C VAL A 29 -1.53 -8.05 -5.42
N ARG A 30 -0.79 -8.02 -4.29
CA ARG A 30 -0.48 -6.77 -3.59
C ARG A 30 0.67 -6.12 -4.35
N LEU A 31 0.45 -4.94 -4.93
CA LEU A 31 1.39 -4.26 -5.82
C LEU A 31 1.99 -3.04 -5.11
N PRO A 32 3.23 -3.14 -4.59
CA PRO A 32 3.92 -2.03 -3.94
C PRO A 32 4.26 -0.91 -4.92
N TYR A 33 4.14 0.33 -4.44
CA TYR A 33 4.67 1.53 -5.09
C TYR A 33 5.23 2.49 -4.05
N SER A 34 6.10 3.40 -4.49
CA SER A 34 6.55 4.54 -3.69
C SER A 34 5.94 5.85 -4.18
N LEU A 35 5.75 6.83 -3.31
CA LEU A 35 5.24 8.14 -3.73
C LEU A 35 6.16 8.79 -4.79
N ASP A 36 7.47 8.67 -4.61
CA ASP A 36 8.46 9.23 -5.53
C ASP A 36 8.53 8.50 -6.89
N SER A 37 8.22 7.20 -6.95
CA SER A 37 8.17 6.44 -8.21
C SER A 37 7.01 6.90 -9.09
N LEU A 38 5.92 7.34 -8.45
CA LEU A 38 4.75 7.89 -9.10
C LEU A 38 4.76 9.42 -9.12
N ASN A 39 5.90 10.03 -8.81
CA ASN A 39 6.07 11.47 -8.85
C ASN A 39 5.92 11.92 -10.31
N LEU A 40 4.82 12.63 -10.55
CA LEU A 40 4.22 12.97 -11.85
C LEU A 40 5.13 13.79 -12.79
N SER A 41 6.37 14.07 -12.37
CA SER A 41 7.35 14.91 -13.07
C SER A 41 8.51 14.12 -13.68
N ALA A 42 8.70 12.84 -13.34
CA ALA A 42 9.77 12.04 -13.90
C ALA A 42 9.47 11.68 -15.37
N ALA A 43 10.24 12.28 -16.29
CA ALA A 43 10.01 12.13 -17.72
C ALA A 43 10.56 10.81 -18.31
N ALA A 44 11.49 10.13 -17.65
CA ALA A 44 12.13 8.91 -18.17
C ALA A 44 12.72 8.01 -17.08
N ILE A 45 12.84 6.72 -17.40
CA ILE A 45 13.57 5.72 -16.60
C ILE A 45 15.07 5.81 -16.88
N PRO A 46 15.95 5.77 -15.86
CA PRO A 46 17.39 5.60 -16.07
C PRO A 46 17.69 4.24 -16.70
N ASP A 47 18.50 4.20 -17.76
CA ASP A 47 18.91 2.95 -18.43
C ASP A 47 17.73 2.01 -18.82
N PRO A 48 16.75 2.50 -19.61
CA PRO A 48 15.55 1.73 -19.93
C PRO A 48 15.86 0.49 -20.78
N ALA A 49 16.93 0.53 -21.59
CA ALA A 49 17.34 -0.61 -22.41
C ALA A 49 17.73 -1.82 -21.56
N SER A 50 18.36 -1.60 -20.40
CA SER A 50 18.70 -2.66 -19.45
C SER A 50 17.49 -3.06 -18.59
N GLN A 51 16.74 -2.08 -18.07
CA GLN A 51 15.64 -2.34 -17.14
C GLN A 51 14.39 -2.93 -17.81
N LEU A 52 14.20 -2.68 -19.10
CA LEU A 52 13.03 -3.08 -19.89
C LEU A 52 13.45 -3.83 -21.16
N CYS A 53 14.56 -4.58 -21.11
CA CYS A 53 15.04 -5.36 -22.27
C CYS A 53 14.02 -6.40 -22.75
N HIS A 54 13.12 -6.87 -21.88
CA HIS A 54 12.01 -7.78 -22.20
C HIS A 54 10.66 -7.07 -22.44
N ASN A 55 10.63 -5.74 -22.37
CA ASN A 55 9.45 -4.90 -22.59
C ASN A 55 9.84 -3.68 -23.46
N PRO A 56 10.39 -3.90 -24.67
CA PRO A 56 10.99 -2.83 -25.49
C PRO A 56 10.00 -1.71 -25.84
N GLU A 57 8.71 -2.02 -25.95
CA GLU A 57 7.63 -1.05 -26.19
C GLU A 57 7.48 -0.02 -25.06
N LEU A 58 7.93 -0.34 -23.85
CA LEU A 58 7.85 0.54 -22.68
C LEU A 58 9.10 1.41 -22.48
N GLN A 59 10.16 1.24 -23.27
CA GLN A 59 11.44 1.96 -23.04
C GLN A 59 11.33 3.48 -23.15
N ALA A 60 10.34 3.99 -23.88
CA ALA A 60 10.04 5.42 -24.00
C ALA A 60 8.97 5.91 -23.01
N SER A 61 8.47 5.02 -22.14
CA SER A 61 7.40 5.34 -21.19
C SER A 61 7.93 5.97 -19.90
N THR A 62 7.11 6.79 -19.27
CA THR A 62 7.37 7.31 -17.93
C THR A 62 7.17 6.22 -16.87
N PRO A 63 7.72 6.39 -15.63
CA PRO A 63 7.44 5.46 -14.54
C PRO A 63 5.95 5.18 -14.32
N LEU A 64 5.11 6.21 -14.35
CA LEU A 64 3.66 6.06 -14.18
C LEU A 64 3.03 5.22 -15.30
N GLN A 65 3.43 5.45 -16.56
CA GLN A 65 2.94 4.66 -17.69
C GLN A 65 3.36 3.19 -17.59
N ILE A 66 4.55 2.91 -17.07
CA ILE A 66 5.02 1.54 -16.84
C ILE A 66 4.24 0.89 -15.70
N PHE A 67 3.95 1.64 -14.64
CA PHE A 67 3.09 1.19 -13.54
C PHE A 67 1.66 0.90 -14.04
N ASP A 68 1.11 1.74 -14.92
CA ASP A 68 -0.18 1.49 -15.57
C ASP A 68 -0.17 0.21 -16.39
N ALA A 69 0.84 0.02 -17.25
CA ALA A 69 0.99 -1.20 -18.04
C ALA A 69 1.14 -2.43 -17.14
N THR A 70 1.77 -2.28 -15.97
CA THR A 70 1.88 -3.34 -14.97
C THR A 70 0.52 -3.69 -14.38
N VAL A 71 -0.27 -2.70 -13.96
CA VAL A 71 -1.64 -2.92 -13.46
C VAL A 71 -2.49 -3.57 -14.55
N GLU A 72 -2.46 -3.04 -15.77
CA GLU A 72 -3.22 -3.55 -16.91
C GLU A 72 -2.89 -5.02 -17.20
N ALA A 73 -1.61 -5.37 -17.34
CA ALA A 73 -1.18 -6.75 -17.59
C ALA A 73 -1.64 -7.74 -16.51
N LEU A 74 -1.61 -7.33 -15.23
CA LEU A 74 -2.12 -8.17 -14.13
C LEU A 74 -3.63 -8.35 -14.25
N THR A 75 -4.37 -7.26 -14.47
CA THR A 75 -5.84 -7.29 -14.52
C THR A 75 -6.39 -7.98 -15.76
N ASP A 76 -5.72 -7.84 -16.91
CA ASP A 76 -6.05 -8.54 -18.16
C ASP A 76 -5.85 -10.05 -18.04
N ALA A 77 -4.86 -10.48 -17.26
CA ALA A 77 -4.66 -11.87 -16.88
C ALA A 77 -5.72 -12.40 -15.89
N GLY A 78 -6.63 -11.53 -15.42
CA GLY A 78 -7.71 -11.89 -14.51
C GLY A 78 -7.37 -11.78 -13.02
N LEU A 79 -6.19 -11.25 -12.67
CA LEU A 79 -5.75 -11.08 -11.28
C LEU A 79 -6.42 -9.86 -10.65
N LEU A 80 -6.78 -9.98 -9.38
CA LEU A 80 -7.12 -8.83 -8.53
C LEU A 80 -5.83 -8.08 -8.16
N VAL A 81 -5.92 -6.77 -8.00
CA VAL A 81 -4.80 -5.91 -7.62
C VAL A 81 -5.18 -5.08 -6.39
N VAL A 82 -4.35 -5.16 -5.36
CA VAL A 82 -4.38 -4.25 -4.21
C VAL A 82 -3.16 -3.35 -4.30
N LEU A 83 -3.39 -2.05 -4.51
CA LEU A 83 -2.29 -1.08 -4.60
C LEU A 83 -1.77 -0.78 -3.21
N ASN A 84 -0.45 -0.85 -3.01
CA ASN A 84 0.15 -0.65 -1.72
C ASN A 84 1.14 0.52 -1.72
N ASN A 85 0.82 1.58 -0.97
CA ASN A 85 1.82 2.61 -0.69
C ASN A 85 2.86 2.06 0.28
N HIS A 86 3.97 1.59 -0.27
CA HIS A 86 4.96 0.83 0.47
C HIS A 86 5.96 1.74 1.19
N VAL A 87 6.39 2.79 0.50
CA VAL A 87 7.32 3.81 1.00
C VAL A 87 6.99 5.16 0.37
N SER A 88 7.49 6.23 0.94
CA SER A 88 7.42 7.57 0.36
C SER A 88 8.51 7.72 -0.70
N LYS A 89 9.74 7.36 -0.34
CA LYS A 89 10.90 7.36 -1.23
C LYS A 89 11.32 5.93 -1.54
N ARG A 90 11.54 5.61 -2.82
CA ARG A 90 11.97 4.29 -3.27
C ARG A 90 13.24 3.88 -2.51
N GLY A 91 13.24 2.64 -2.03
CA GLY A 91 14.33 2.13 -1.22
C GLY A 91 13.98 0.80 -0.58
N TRP A 92 14.97 0.22 0.10
CA TRP A 92 14.72 -0.91 0.96
C TRP A 92 14.03 -0.46 2.25
N CYS A 93 12.99 -1.18 2.62
CA CYS A 93 12.26 -1.06 3.88
C CYS A 93 12.43 -2.42 4.60
N CYS A 94 12.35 -2.51 5.92
CA CYS A 94 11.69 -1.59 6.82
C CYS A 94 12.50 -1.30 8.09
N ASP A 95 13.77 -0.90 7.95
CA ASP A 95 14.63 -0.63 9.10
C ASP A 95 14.13 0.55 9.96
N THR A 96 14.58 0.64 11.21
CA THR A 96 14.23 1.76 12.10
C THR A 96 14.86 3.09 11.70
N SER A 97 15.73 3.10 10.70
CA SER A 97 16.47 4.28 10.22
C SER A 97 16.13 4.70 8.79
N ASP A 98 15.15 4.05 8.13
CA ASP A 98 14.79 4.35 6.74
C ASP A 98 13.88 5.58 6.57
N GLY A 99 13.34 6.11 7.67
CA GLY A 99 12.44 7.27 7.67
C GLY A 99 11.00 6.96 7.25
N GLU A 100 10.61 5.69 7.15
CA GLU A 100 9.33 5.23 6.59
C GLU A 100 8.39 4.66 7.67
N GLY A 101 8.54 5.08 8.92
CA GLY A 101 7.69 4.60 10.04
C GLY A 101 6.31 5.25 10.15
N LEU A 102 6.11 6.41 9.50
CA LEU A 102 4.85 7.15 9.44
C LEU A 102 4.34 7.25 8.00
N TRP A 103 3.15 7.83 7.80
CA TRP A 103 2.57 8.12 6.47
C TRP A 103 3.11 9.41 5.82
N TYR A 104 4.08 10.06 6.46
CA TYR A 104 4.74 11.26 5.96
C TYR A 104 6.23 11.25 6.34
N THR A 105 7.01 12.01 5.58
CA THR A 105 8.43 12.28 5.82
C THR A 105 8.69 13.78 5.64
N GLU A 106 9.94 14.23 5.83
CA GLU A 106 10.34 15.61 5.55
C GLU A 106 10.15 15.97 4.05
N ASP A 107 10.51 15.05 3.15
CA ASP A 107 10.38 15.22 1.70
C ASP A 107 8.93 15.02 1.20
N PHE A 108 8.12 14.23 1.93
CA PHE A 108 6.76 13.85 1.55
C PHE A 108 5.78 14.13 2.69
N PRO A 109 5.17 15.33 2.76
CA PRO A 109 4.18 15.65 3.80
C PRO A 109 2.91 14.81 3.66
N GLU A 110 2.08 14.73 4.72
CA GLU A 110 0.77 14.04 4.70
C GLU A 110 -0.08 14.45 3.49
N SER A 111 -0.04 15.72 3.09
CA SER A 111 -0.77 16.22 1.92
C SER A 111 -0.34 15.56 0.61
N ALA A 112 0.94 15.22 0.45
CA ALA A 112 1.42 14.48 -0.72
C ALA A 112 0.91 13.04 -0.71
N TRP A 113 0.96 12.36 0.42
CA TRP A 113 0.41 11.02 0.59
C TRP A 113 -1.10 10.97 0.28
N LEU A 114 -1.88 11.88 0.87
CA LEU A 114 -3.33 12.01 0.63
C LEU A 114 -3.64 12.29 -0.85
N HIS A 115 -2.88 13.19 -1.49
CA HIS A 115 -3.04 13.49 -2.90
C HIS A 115 -2.79 12.26 -3.79
N HIS A 116 -1.73 11.49 -3.52
CA HIS A 116 -1.41 10.28 -4.28
C HIS A 116 -2.47 9.20 -4.14
N LEU A 117 -3.01 9.00 -2.93
CA LEU A 117 -4.10 8.04 -2.72
C LEU A 117 -5.33 8.38 -3.56
N GLY A 118 -5.80 9.63 -3.49
CA GLY A 118 -6.93 10.09 -4.31
C GLY A 118 -6.64 10.04 -5.81
N PHE A 119 -5.42 10.40 -6.23
CA PHE A 119 -4.98 10.36 -7.62
C PHE A 119 -5.05 8.94 -8.21
N LEU A 120 -4.48 7.94 -7.52
CA LEU A 120 -4.50 6.56 -8.02
C LEU A 120 -5.90 5.94 -7.96
N ALA A 121 -6.68 6.27 -6.92
CA ALA A 121 -8.07 5.84 -6.82
C ALA A 121 -8.90 6.34 -8.01
N ALA A 122 -8.76 7.62 -8.37
CA ALA A 122 -9.40 8.19 -9.56
C ALA A 122 -8.86 7.57 -10.85
N ARG A 123 -7.53 7.37 -10.95
CA ARG A 123 -6.86 6.83 -12.13
C ARG A 123 -7.35 5.43 -12.50
N TYR A 124 -7.52 4.55 -11.51
CA TYR A 124 -7.92 3.16 -11.74
C TYR A 124 -9.41 2.89 -11.54
N ARG A 125 -10.24 3.94 -11.41
CA ARG A 125 -11.70 3.80 -11.23
C ARG A 125 -12.39 2.97 -12.32
N GLY A 126 -11.86 2.99 -13.54
CA GLY A 126 -12.38 2.22 -14.67
C GLY A 126 -11.98 0.73 -14.67
N ASN A 127 -11.09 0.30 -13.78
CA ASN A 127 -10.57 -1.07 -13.75
C ASN A 127 -11.20 -1.85 -12.58
N PRO A 128 -12.17 -2.76 -12.82
CA PRO A 128 -12.90 -3.46 -11.76
C PRO A 128 -12.05 -4.50 -11.02
N ARG A 129 -10.81 -4.75 -11.44
CA ARG A 129 -9.88 -5.67 -10.78
C ARG A 129 -8.86 -4.97 -9.89
N VAL A 130 -8.79 -3.64 -9.93
CA VAL A 130 -8.16 -2.88 -8.84
C VAL A 130 -9.19 -2.81 -7.72
N VAL A 131 -9.01 -3.66 -6.71
CA VAL A 131 -10.05 -3.91 -5.69
C VAL A 131 -9.84 -3.15 -4.39
N GLY A 132 -8.65 -2.58 -4.19
CA GLY A 132 -8.39 -1.85 -2.97
C GLY A 132 -7.02 -1.22 -2.86
N PHE A 133 -6.86 -0.52 -1.74
CA PHE A 133 -5.68 0.24 -1.37
C PHE A 133 -5.21 -0.20 0.00
N ASP A 134 -4.00 -0.74 0.06
CA ASP A 134 -3.19 -0.79 1.27
C ASP A 134 -2.51 0.56 1.42
N ILE A 135 -3.16 1.41 2.20
CA ILE A 135 -2.94 2.85 2.18
C ILE A 135 -1.58 3.26 2.73
N ARG A 136 -0.94 2.41 3.56
CA ARG A 136 0.42 2.61 4.06
C ARG A 136 0.99 1.32 4.65
N ASN A 137 2.16 0.90 4.17
CA ASN A 137 2.86 -0.27 4.68
C ASN A 137 3.50 -0.05 6.06
N GLU A 138 3.33 -1.02 6.95
CA GLU A 138 4.13 -1.24 8.17
C GLU A 138 4.42 0.01 9.01
N ILE A 139 3.35 0.71 9.45
CA ILE A 139 3.46 1.77 10.47
C ILE A 139 4.18 1.23 11.70
N ARG A 140 5.22 1.95 12.15
CA ARG A 140 6.14 1.45 13.19
C ARG A 140 6.93 2.55 13.87
N SER A 141 7.41 2.25 15.07
CA SER A 141 8.42 3.07 15.74
C SER A 141 9.74 3.04 14.96
N THR A 142 10.36 4.20 14.84
CA THR A 142 11.70 4.40 14.26
C THR A 142 12.60 5.02 15.30
N ASP A 143 13.86 5.27 14.95
CA ASP A 143 14.82 5.94 15.84
C ASP A 143 14.39 7.36 16.24
N SER A 144 13.44 7.96 15.50
CA SER A 144 13.04 9.37 15.66
C SER A 144 11.56 9.61 15.96
N VAL A 145 10.68 8.65 15.66
CA VAL A 145 9.24 8.81 15.80
C VAL A 145 8.56 7.53 16.29
N THR A 146 7.53 7.71 17.12
CA THR A 146 6.66 6.64 17.61
C THR A 146 5.23 6.91 17.15
N PRO A 147 4.62 6.06 16.30
CA PRO A 147 3.22 6.19 15.94
C PRO A 147 2.32 5.80 17.10
N THR A 148 1.12 6.37 17.12
CA THR A 148 0.07 6.09 18.10
C THR A 148 -1.22 5.72 17.37
N TRP A 149 -2.22 5.24 18.11
CA TRP A 149 -3.55 4.95 17.59
C TRP A 149 -4.60 5.64 18.47
N GLY A 150 -5.42 6.52 17.90
CA GLY A 150 -6.49 7.23 18.58
C GLY A 150 -6.04 8.33 19.55
N SER A 151 -4.77 8.77 19.48
CA SER A 151 -4.23 9.81 20.35
C SER A 151 -2.96 10.47 19.79
N GLY A 152 -2.59 11.64 20.29
CA GLY A 152 -1.29 12.27 20.00
C GLY A 152 -1.16 12.88 18.61
N GLY A 153 0.05 13.34 18.29
CA GLY A 153 0.37 14.00 17.00
C GLY A 153 0.73 13.04 15.87
N THR A 154 1.03 11.78 16.20
CA THR A 154 1.42 10.70 15.26
C THR A 154 0.32 9.63 15.19
N ASP A 155 -0.94 10.05 15.27
CA ASP A 155 -2.12 9.20 15.30
C ASP A 155 -2.41 8.55 13.94
N TRP A 156 -2.08 7.27 13.81
CA TRP A 156 -2.33 6.50 12.61
C TRP A 156 -3.83 6.29 12.34
N ALA A 157 -4.67 6.12 13.36
CA ALA A 157 -6.10 5.91 13.17
C ALA A 157 -6.76 7.13 12.51
N LEU A 158 -6.38 8.33 12.97
CA LEU A 158 -6.84 9.58 12.39
C LEU A 158 -6.33 9.76 10.95
N ALA A 159 -5.07 9.47 10.68
CA ALA A 159 -4.49 9.59 9.34
C ALA A 159 -5.09 8.58 8.36
N ALA A 160 -5.24 7.33 8.78
CA ALA A 160 -5.87 6.26 8.01
C ALA A 160 -7.33 6.60 7.67
N SER A 161 -8.08 7.21 8.60
CA SER A 161 -9.43 7.71 8.33
C SER A 161 -9.44 8.78 7.23
N LYS A 162 -8.51 9.75 7.27
CA LYS A 162 -8.37 10.78 6.21
C LYS A 162 -7.99 10.17 4.86
N GLY A 163 -6.99 9.29 4.83
CA GLY A 163 -6.52 8.63 3.60
C GLY A 163 -7.60 7.75 2.97
N SER A 164 -8.33 7.00 3.79
CA SER A 164 -9.46 6.17 3.34
C SER A 164 -10.56 7.01 2.70
N ARG A 165 -10.90 8.16 3.29
CA ARG A 165 -11.88 9.09 2.68
C ARG A 165 -11.39 9.64 1.34
N GLN A 166 -10.10 10.01 1.21
CA GLN A 166 -9.55 10.46 -0.07
C GLN A 166 -9.68 9.40 -1.17
N VAL A 167 -9.45 8.12 -0.83
CA VAL A 167 -9.67 7.02 -1.78
C VAL A 167 -11.14 6.89 -2.15
N LEU A 168 -12.04 6.85 -1.17
CA LEU A 168 -13.48 6.62 -1.41
C LEU A 168 -14.18 7.80 -2.11
N ASP A 169 -13.75 9.03 -1.85
CA ASP A 169 -14.23 10.22 -2.54
C ASP A 169 -13.91 10.15 -4.05
N ALA A 170 -12.77 9.56 -4.41
CA ALA A 170 -12.34 9.36 -5.79
C ALA A 170 -12.91 8.07 -6.42
N ASN A 171 -13.02 7.00 -5.64
CA ASN A 171 -13.53 5.70 -6.08
C ASN A 171 -14.27 4.99 -4.93
N PRO A 172 -15.61 5.01 -4.91
CA PRO A 172 -16.41 4.51 -3.79
C PRO A 172 -16.45 2.99 -3.68
N ASP A 173 -15.93 2.24 -4.67
CA ASP A 173 -16.03 0.76 -4.68
C ASP A 173 -14.82 0.07 -4.03
N MET A 174 -13.89 0.82 -3.43
CA MET A 174 -12.60 0.30 -2.97
C MET A 174 -12.65 -0.33 -1.57
N LEU A 175 -11.87 -1.38 -1.37
CA LEU A 175 -11.47 -1.87 -0.05
C LEU A 175 -10.24 -1.09 0.45
N LEU A 176 -10.19 -0.77 1.74
CA LEU A 176 -9.07 -0.06 2.37
C LEU A 176 -8.41 -0.97 3.38
N PHE A 177 -7.18 -1.36 3.07
CA PHE A 177 -6.36 -2.19 3.91
C PHE A 177 -5.60 -1.29 4.88
N ILE A 178 -5.90 -1.44 6.17
CA ILE A 178 -5.37 -0.62 7.26
C ILE A 178 -4.42 -1.47 8.10
N SER A 179 -3.13 -1.16 8.03
CA SER A 179 -2.12 -1.83 8.84
C SER A 179 -2.31 -1.52 10.32
N GLY A 180 -1.93 -2.47 11.17
CA GLY A 180 -1.70 -2.22 12.59
C GLY A 180 -0.45 -1.37 12.86
N LEU A 181 -0.17 -1.15 14.14
CA LEU A 181 1.10 -0.57 14.60
C LEU A 181 2.19 -1.65 14.65
N GLU A 182 3.43 -1.20 14.91
CA GLU A 182 4.62 -2.04 15.05
C GLU A 182 4.77 -3.01 13.87
N TYR A 183 5.10 -2.49 12.68
CA TYR A 183 5.27 -3.28 11.46
C TYR A 183 4.00 -4.01 11.04
N SER A 184 2.83 -3.47 11.37
CA SER A 184 1.56 -4.16 11.23
C SER A 184 1.45 -5.45 12.05
N MET A 185 2.28 -5.69 13.07
CA MET A 185 2.16 -6.87 13.92
C MET A 185 0.91 -6.81 14.81
N PHE A 186 0.50 -5.60 15.22
CA PHE A 186 -0.45 -5.42 16.32
C PHE A 186 -1.70 -4.63 15.90
N LEU A 187 -2.87 -5.27 16.07
CA LEU A 187 -4.20 -4.65 15.94
C LEU A 187 -4.86 -4.36 17.30
N CYS A 188 -4.08 -4.36 18.38
CA CYS A 188 -4.55 -4.25 19.76
C CYS A 188 -5.32 -2.97 20.04
N ASP A 189 -4.94 -1.89 19.35
CA ASP A 189 -5.53 -0.57 19.57
C ASP A 189 -6.76 -0.32 18.68
N VAL A 190 -7.05 -1.22 17.72
CA VAL A 190 -8.23 -1.10 16.84
C VAL A 190 -9.53 -0.92 17.62
N PRO A 191 -9.82 -1.65 18.72
CA PRO A 191 -11.02 -1.43 19.51
C PRO A 191 -11.14 -0.03 20.14
N GLN A 192 -10.03 0.67 20.36
CA GLN A 192 -10.05 2.02 20.94
C GLN A 192 -10.57 3.07 19.94
N HIS A 193 -10.23 2.90 18.66
CA HIS A 193 -10.75 3.74 17.56
C HIS A 193 -11.01 2.89 16.30
N PRO A 194 -12.18 2.23 16.21
CA PRO A 194 -12.48 1.29 15.14
C PRO A 194 -12.94 1.99 13.86
N LEU A 195 -12.03 2.22 12.90
CA LEU A 195 -12.33 2.86 11.61
C LEU A 195 -13.53 2.26 10.85
N HIS A 196 -13.73 0.95 10.93
CA HIS A 196 -14.86 0.27 10.27
C HIS A 196 -16.25 0.67 10.80
N MET A 197 -16.31 1.32 11.96
CA MET A 197 -17.52 1.87 12.56
C MET A 197 -17.78 3.32 12.14
N GLU A 198 -16.83 3.98 11.47
CA GLU A 198 -17.04 5.33 10.96
C GLU A 198 -18.08 5.31 9.82
N PRO A 199 -19.11 6.18 9.85
CA PRO A 199 -20.21 6.13 8.87
C PRO A 199 -19.78 6.13 7.40
N GLY A 200 -18.72 6.88 7.07
CA GLY A 200 -18.19 6.98 5.70
C GLY A 200 -17.24 5.86 5.28
N LEU A 201 -16.87 4.95 6.19
CA LEU A 201 -15.91 3.87 5.94
C LEU A 201 -16.52 2.47 6.12
N LYS A 202 -17.77 2.41 6.59
CA LYS A 202 -18.49 1.16 6.87
C LYS A 202 -18.56 0.28 5.62
N GLY A 203 -18.10 -0.96 5.73
CA GLY A 203 -18.11 -1.94 4.64
C GLY A 203 -16.88 -1.90 3.73
N HIS A 204 -15.96 -0.95 3.94
CA HIS A 204 -14.77 -0.81 3.12
C HIS A 204 -13.46 -1.21 3.83
N ILE A 205 -13.44 -1.20 5.17
CA ILE A 205 -12.22 -1.44 5.95
C ILE A 205 -11.87 -2.93 6.03
N VAL A 206 -10.61 -3.24 5.72
CA VAL A 206 -9.94 -4.51 5.96
C VAL A 206 -8.72 -4.23 6.84
N TYR A 207 -8.65 -4.83 8.04
CA TYR A 207 -7.42 -4.70 8.85
C TYR A 207 -6.39 -5.74 8.41
N THR A 208 -5.13 -5.34 8.34
CA THR A 208 -4.02 -6.22 7.95
C THR A 208 -3.03 -6.43 9.07
N THR A 209 -2.41 -7.61 9.04
CA THR A 209 -1.29 -7.96 9.93
C THR A 209 -0.16 -8.57 9.13
N HIS A 210 1.07 -8.29 9.52
CA HIS A 210 2.26 -8.96 8.96
C HIS A 210 2.84 -9.92 10.00
N GLU A 211 3.25 -11.10 9.54
CA GLU A 211 3.84 -12.15 10.37
C GLU A 211 5.07 -12.69 9.66
N TYR A 212 6.19 -12.73 10.38
CA TYR A 212 7.45 -13.29 9.90
C TYR A 212 8.03 -14.20 10.98
N ASP A 213 8.80 -15.22 10.58
CA ASP A 213 9.37 -16.21 11.51
C ASP A 213 10.35 -15.62 12.54
N TRP A 214 10.92 -14.45 12.26
CA TRP A 214 11.77 -13.70 13.19
C TRP A 214 10.99 -12.86 14.21
N TYR A 215 9.67 -12.75 14.10
CA TYR A 215 8.84 -12.20 15.16
C TYR A 215 8.73 -13.24 16.28
N LYS A 216 9.39 -12.96 17.41
CA LYS A 216 9.51 -13.90 18.53
C LYS A 216 8.18 -14.21 19.24
N ASN A 217 7.11 -13.46 18.93
CA ASN A 217 5.76 -13.66 19.45
C ASN A 217 4.75 -13.59 18.29
N SER A 218 3.93 -14.62 18.11
CA SER A 218 2.95 -14.67 17.01
C SER A 218 1.69 -13.86 17.30
N ILE A 219 1.03 -13.39 16.21
CA ILE A 219 -0.28 -12.71 16.16
C ILE A 219 -1.32 -13.34 17.09
N GLN A 220 -1.29 -14.66 17.29
CA GLN A 220 -2.29 -15.39 18.08
C GLN A 220 -2.28 -15.05 19.57
N THR A 221 -1.23 -14.45 20.11
CA THR A 221 -1.04 -14.43 21.58
C THR A 221 -1.44 -13.11 22.26
N MET A 222 -1.51 -11.98 21.56
CA MET A 222 -1.48 -10.69 22.28
C MET A 222 -2.78 -9.87 22.26
N CYS A 223 -3.65 -9.93 21.23
CA CYS A 223 -4.60 -8.81 21.04
C CYS A 223 -6.04 -9.11 20.58
N PHE A 224 -6.40 -10.37 20.31
CA PHE A 224 -7.74 -10.71 19.78
C PHE A 224 -8.84 -10.91 20.84
N GLY A 225 -8.60 -10.53 22.10
CA GLY A 225 -9.60 -10.66 23.16
C GLY A 225 -10.91 -9.92 22.88
N ASP A 226 -10.84 -8.77 22.20
CA ASP A 226 -11.94 -7.79 22.14
C ASP A 226 -12.31 -7.27 20.73
N ILE A 227 -11.64 -7.72 19.66
CA ILE A 227 -11.98 -7.26 18.30
C ILE A 227 -13.30 -7.92 17.87
N GLY A 228 -14.40 -7.14 17.87
CA GLY A 228 -15.71 -7.54 17.33
C GLY A 228 -16.78 -7.92 18.37
N ARG A 229 -16.54 -7.75 19.67
CA ARG A 229 -17.61 -7.87 20.67
C ARG A 229 -18.32 -6.52 20.83
N PRO A 230 -19.67 -6.46 20.76
CA PRO A 230 -20.37 -5.24 21.13
C PRO A 230 -20.06 -4.92 22.59
N HIS A 231 -19.55 -3.72 22.87
CA HIS A 231 -19.40 -3.24 24.24
C HIS A 231 -20.77 -3.26 24.92
N SER A 232 -20.98 -4.22 25.83
CA SER A 232 -22.07 -4.14 26.78
C SER A 232 -21.80 -2.95 27.69
N THR A 233 -22.67 -1.96 27.60
CA THR A 233 -22.76 -0.82 28.51
C THR A 233 -22.72 -1.27 29.97
N ILE A 234 -21.83 -0.66 30.76
CA ILE A 234 -21.99 -0.50 32.21
C ILE A 234 -22.41 0.94 32.46
#